data_AF-A0A5P2X5Y3-F1
#
_entry.id   AF-A0A5P2X5Y3-F1
#
_cell.length_a   1.000
_cell.length_b   1.000
_cell.length_c   1.000
_cell.angle_alpha   90.00
_cell.angle_beta   90.00
_cell.angle_gamma   90.00
#
_symmetry.space_group_name_H-M   'P 1'
#
loop_
_entity.id
_entity.type
_entity.pdbx_description
1 polymer ?
#
loop_
_entity_poly.entity_id
_entity_poly.type
_entity_poly.pdbx_seq_one_letter_code
_entity_poly.pdbx_strand_id
1 'polypeptide(L)'
;MLDTTPLIAAVDRFADRLRAAPQSRLQRGAAAEALALARELAVRSQLSEEPGAEPRVMPDAGMFAAADQITVAGRDLAVVLRDEEELTEAVRLVEEALARAGV
;
A
#
# COMPACT_ATOMS: atom_id res chain seq x y z
N MET A 1 -10.72 16.82 10.17
CA MET A 1 -9.80 16.13 9.25
C MET A 1 -9.40 14.85 9.94
N LEU A 2 -9.65 13.70 9.32
CA LEU A 2 -9.25 12.40 9.85
C LEU A 2 -7.73 12.38 10.04
N ASP A 3 -7.25 11.94 11.19
CA ASP A 3 -5.80 11.82 11.42
C ASP A 3 -5.28 10.54 10.77
N THR A 4 -4.81 10.64 9.54
CA THR A 4 -4.30 9.50 8.77
C THR A 4 -2.83 9.19 9.05
N THR A 5 -2.21 9.84 10.04
CA THR A 5 -0.82 9.58 10.46
C THR A 5 -0.54 8.09 10.72
N PRO A 6 -1.44 7.30 11.36
CA PRO A 6 -1.22 5.86 11.55
C PRO A 6 -1.01 5.08 10.25
N LEU A 7 -1.80 5.38 9.21
CA LEU A 7 -1.67 4.74 7.90
C LEU A 7 -0.34 5.12 7.24
N ILE A 8 0.01 6.41 7.24
CA ILE A 8 1.26 6.88 6.64
C ILE A 8 2.47 6.23 7.33
N ALA A 9 2.47 6.18 8.66
CA ALA A 9 3.55 5.54 9.42
C ALA A 9 3.65 4.03 9.15
N ALA A 10 2.53 3.33 9.01
CA ALA A 10 2.53 1.90 8.67
C ALA A 10 3.10 1.64 7.27
N VAL A 11 2.70 2.46 6.28
CA VAL A 11 3.18 2.37 4.90
C VAL A 11 4.66 2.70 4.80
N ASP A 12 5.11 3.79 5.42
CA ASP A 12 6.52 4.20 5.41
C ASP A 12 7.40 3.11 6.04
N ARG A 13 6.97 2.52 7.16
CA ARG A 13 7.67 1.38 7.78
C ARG A 13 7.79 0.20 6.81
N PHE A 14 6.74 -0.14 6.07
CA PHE A 14 6.79 -1.23 5.11
C PHE A 14 7.73 -0.90 3.95
N ALA A 15 7.62 0.30 3.37
CA ALA A 15 8.49 0.77 2.31
C ALA A 15 9.97 0.75 2.72
N ASP A 16 10.30 1.19 3.93
CA ASP A 16 11.67 1.19 4.44
C ASP A 16 12.23 -0.22 4.61
N ARG A 17 11.41 -1.17 5.08
CA ARG A 17 11.84 -2.59 5.15
C ARG A 17 12.05 -3.21 3.78
N LEU A 18 11.23 -2.86 2.79
CA LEU A 18 11.45 -3.30 1.40
C LEU A 18 12.76 -2.73 0.85
N ARG A 19 13.05 -1.45 1.08
CA ARG A 19 14.32 -0.80 0.65
C ARG A 19 15.55 -1.41 1.33
N ALA A 20 15.42 -1.83 2.58
CA ALA A 20 16.50 -2.49 3.33
C ALA A 20 16.64 -3.99 3.02
N ALA A 21 15.65 -4.61 2.38
CA ALA A 21 15.64 -6.05 2.16
C ALA A 21 16.66 -6.48 1.09
N PRO A 22 17.34 -7.65 1.27
CA PRO A 22 18.17 -8.22 0.20
C PRO A 22 17.34 -8.55 -1.04
N GLN A 23 17.93 -8.42 -2.22
CA GLN A 23 17.28 -8.78 -3.50
C GLN A 23 16.65 -10.17 -3.50
N SER A 24 17.33 -11.18 -2.92
CA SER A 24 16.79 -12.55 -2.82
C SER A 24 15.52 -12.65 -1.97
N ARG A 25 15.32 -11.74 -1.00
CA ARG A 25 14.08 -11.66 -0.22
C ARG A 25 12.96 -11.07 -1.07
N LEU A 26 13.24 -9.97 -1.77
CA LEU A 26 12.30 -9.31 -2.69
C LEU A 26 11.81 -10.26 -3.79
N GLN A 27 12.72 -11.03 -4.39
CA GLN A 27 12.41 -12.04 -5.40
C GLN A 27 11.62 -13.24 -4.87
N ARG A 28 11.71 -13.54 -3.56
CA ARG A 28 10.95 -14.62 -2.91
C ARG A 28 9.53 -14.21 -2.48
N GLY A 29 9.03 -13.10 -2.99
CA GLY A 29 7.62 -12.73 -2.86
C GLY A 29 7.36 -11.40 -2.16
N ALA A 30 8.33 -10.83 -1.44
CA ALA A 30 8.11 -9.58 -0.71
C ALA A 30 7.72 -8.41 -1.63
N ALA A 31 8.33 -8.31 -2.82
CA ALA A 31 7.96 -7.29 -3.80
C ALA A 31 6.57 -7.54 -4.41
N ALA A 32 6.18 -8.81 -4.60
CA ALA A 32 4.88 -9.16 -5.15
C ALA A 32 3.75 -8.87 -4.15
N GLU A 33 3.95 -9.18 -2.86
CA GLU A 33 3.00 -8.83 -1.78
C GLU A 33 2.83 -7.31 -1.67
N ALA A 34 3.93 -6.55 -1.75
CA ALA A 34 3.88 -5.09 -1.72
C ALA A 34 3.13 -4.49 -2.93
N LEU A 35 3.39 -5.00 -4.16
CA LEU A 35 2.66 -4.57 -5.36
C LEU A 35 1.18 -4.94 -5.30
N ALA A 36 0.83 -6.12 -4.78
CA ALA A 36 -0.56 -6.54 -4.60
C ALA A 36 -1.30 -5.59 -3.66
N LEU A 37 -0.69 -5.24 -2.52
CA LEU A 37 -1.26 -4.24 -1.62
C LEU A 37 -1.34 -2.87 -2.27
N ALA A 38 -0.30 -2.40 -2.96
CA ALA A 38 -0.32 -1.09 -3.63
C ALA A 38 -1.47 -0.99 -4.65
N ARG A 39 -1.74 -2.06 -5.39
CA ARG A 39 -2.91 -2.16 -6.29
C ARG A 39 -4.23 -2.09 -5.54
N GLU A 40 -4.35 -2.81 -4.44
CA GLU A 40 -5.57 -2.78 -3.62
C GLU A 40 -5.85 -1.38 -3.06
N LEU A 41 -4.82 -0.71 -2.51
CA LEU A 41 -4.94 0.66 -1.99
C LEU A 41 -5.33 1.64 -3.10
N ALA A 42 -4.71 1.52 -4.28
CA ALA A 42 -5.03 2.36 -5.44
C ALA A 42 -6.46 2.14 -5.96
N VAL A 43 -6.97 0.90 -5.94
CA VAL A 43 -8.38 0.62 -6.30
C VAL A 43 -9.33 1.25 -5.30
N ARG A 44 -9.07 1.12 -4.00
CA ARG A 44 -9.91 1.72 -2.95
C ARG A 44 -9.93 3.25 -3.06
N SER A 45 -8.79 3.87 -3.32
CA SER A 45 -8.69 5.31 -3.52
C SER A 45 -9.53 5.75 -4.74
N GLN A 46 -9.33 5.11 -5.89
CA GLN A 46 -10.08 5.42 -7.12
C GLN A 46 -11.60 5.25 -6.97
N LEU A 47 -12.06 4.20 -6.28
CA LEU A 47 -13.49 3.97 -6.06
C LEU A 47 -14.11 4.97 -5.08
N SER A 48 -13.32 5.54 -4.17
CA SER A 48 -13.76 6.63 -3.30
C SER A 48 -13.92 7.94 -4.08
N GLU A 49 -12.98 8.25 -4.99
CA GLU A 49 -12.99 9.47 -5.80
C GLU A 49 -14.02 9.45 -6.93
N GLU A 50 -14.10 8.33 -7.66
CA GLU A 50 -14.95 8.15 -8.82
C GLU A 50 -15.81 6.88 -8.68
N PRO A 51 -16.85 6.88 -7.82
CA PRO A 51 -17.72 5.73 -7.64
C PRO A 51 -18.34 5.25 -8.96
N GLY A 52 -18.16 3.97 -9.28
CA GLY A 52 -18.72 3.33 -10.48
C GLY A 52 -17.84 3.41 -11.73
N ALA A 53 -16.69 4.08 -11.67
CA ALA A 53 -15.68 3.99 -12.72
C ALA A 53 -14.90 2.67 -12.63
N GLU A 54 -14.50 2.12 -13.78
CA GLU A 54 -13.60 0.96 -13.82
C GLU A 54 -12.21 1.38 -13.32
N PRO A 55 -11.67 0.79 -12.22
CA PRO A 55 -10.39 1.20 -11.67
C PRO A 55 -9.23 0.94 -12.62
N ARG A 56 -8.32 1.90 -12.72
CA ARG A 56 -7.05 1.74 -13.45
C ARG A 56 -6.13 0.80 -12.67
N VAL A 57 -5.46 -0.10 -13.38
CA VAL A 57 -4.53 -1.06 -12.78
C VAL A 57 -3.14 -0.45 -12.67
N MET A 58 -2.60 -0.39 -11.45
CA MET A 58 -1.21 -0.01 -11.23
C MET A 58 -0.27 -1.04 -11.90
N PRO A 59 0.67 -0.61 -12.78
CA PRO A 59 1.54 -1.53 -13.49
C PRO A 59 2.53 -2.22 -12.55
N ASP A 60 3.05 -3.37 -12.96
CA ASP A 60 4.26 -3.92 -12.32
C ASP A 60 5.47 -3.13 -12.87
N ALA A 61 6.08 -2.29 -12.02
CA ALA A 61 7.23 -1.48 -12.37
C ALA A 61 8.57 -2.13 -11.97
N GLY A 62 8.54 -3.40 -11.54
CA GLY A 62 9.69 -4.16 -11.09
C GLY A 62 9.89 -4.10 -9.57
N MET A 63 10.61 -5.10 -9.06
CA MET A 63 10.73 -5.38 -7.62
C MET A 63 11.29 -4.22 -6.76
N PHE A 64 12.11 -3.35 -7.34
CA PHE A 64 12.69 -2.21 -6.62
C PHE A 64 11.74 -1.01 -6.55
N ALA A 65 10.75 -0.93 -7.45
CA ALA A 65 9.72 0.10 -7.43
C ALA A 65 8.60 -0.19 -6.43
N ALA A 66 8.49 -1.43 -5.92
CA ALA A 66 7.39 -1.85 -5.05
C ALA A 66 7.27 -0.99 -3.78
N ALA A 67 8.40 -0.54 -3.21
CA ALA A 67 8.41 0.37 -2.06
C ALA A 67 7.84 1.76 -2.40
N ASP A 68 8.12 2.29 -3.58
CA ASP A 68 7.60 3.60 -4.00
C ASP A 68 6.13 3.50 -4.38
N GLN A 69 5.72 2.40 -5.02
CA GLN A 69 4.34 2.12 -5.39
C GLN A 69 3.42 2.03 -4.17
N ILE A 70 3.82 1.32 -3.11
CA ILE A 70 3.03 1.26 -1.88
C ILE A 70 3.00 2.62 -1.16
N THR A 71 4.11 3.38 -1.16
CA THR A 71 4.14 4.73 -0.58
C THR A 71 3.18 5.68 -1.30
N VAL A 72 3.15 5.69 -2.63
CA VAL A 72 2.22 6.51 -3.41
C VAL A 72 0.78 6.08 -3.15
N ALA A 73 0.46 4.80 -3.30
CA ALA A 73 -0.91 4.30 -3.12
C ALA A 73 -1.44 4.54 -1.68
N GLY A 74 -0.58 4.41 -0.67
CA GLY A 74 -0.95 4.70 0.72
C GLY A 74 -1.24 6.17 0.96
N ARG A 75 -0.49 7.08 0.33
CA ARG A 75 -0.72 8.53 0.40
C ARG A 75 -2.01 8.93 -0.32
N ASP A 76 -2.25 8.36 -1.50
CA ASP A 76 -3.49 8.61 -2.27
C ASP A 76 -4.72 8.15 -1.49
N LEU A 77 -4.67 6.96 -0.87
CA LEU A 77 -5.76 6.47 -0.04
C LEU A 77 -6.00 7.40 1.17
N ALA A 78 -4.93 7.82 1.86
CA ALA A 78 -5.05 8.69 3.04
C ALA A 78 -5.81 10.00 2.76
N VAL A 79 -5.75 10.54 1.55
CA VAL A 79 -6.47 11.77 1.17
C VAL A 79 -7.99 11.56 1.09
N VAL A 80 -8.44 10.33 0.83
CA VAL A 80 -9.83 10.04 0.44
C VAL A 80 -10.59 9.17 1.46
N LEU A 81 -9.95 8.82 2.58
CA LEU A 81 -10.61 8.15 3.71
C LEU A 81 -11.60 9.09 4.40
N ARG A 82 -12.76 8.55 4.80
CA ARG A 82 -13.89 9.32 5.30
C ARG A 82 -14.09 9.21 6.81
N ASP A 83 -13.70 8.08 7.39
CA ASP A 83 -13.90 7.79 8.81
C ASP A 83 -12.81 6.88 9.40
N GLU A 84 -12.88 6.70 10.73
CA GLU A 84 -11.94 5.91 11.52
C GLU A 84 -12.01 4.41 11.22
N GLU A 85 -13.16 3.89 10.74
CA GLU A 85 -13.32 2.48 10.39
C GLU A 85 -12.56 2.16 9.11
N GLU A 86 -12.72 3.00 8.08
CA GLU A 86 -11.93 2.90 6.84
C GLU A 86 -10.43 3.02 7.12
N LEU A 87 -10.02 3.91 8.02
CA LEU A 87 -8.62 4.06 8.44
C LEU A 87 -8.10 2.81 9.15
N THR A 88 -8.84 2.28 10.13
CA THR A 88 -8.45 1.09 10.90
C THR A 88 -8.28 -0.11 9.97
N GLU A 89 -9.20 -0.27 9.02
CA GLU A 89 -9.13 -1.32 8.01
C GLU A 89 -7.94 -1.14 7.08
N ALA A 90 -7.66 0.08 6.60
CA ALA A 90 -6.50 0.36 5.77
C ALA A 90 -5.19 0.01 6.48
N VAL A 91 -5.05 0.41 7.75
CA VAL A 91 -3.87 0.07 8.58
C VAL A 91 -3.73 -1.44 8.71
N ARG A 92 -4.82 -2.15 9.02
CA ARG A 92 -4.81 -3.63 9.14
C ARG A 92 -4.29 -4.31 7.88
N LEU A 93 -4.74 -3.88 6.70
CA LEU A 93 -4.29 -4.43 5.41
C LEU A 93 -2.79 -4.23 5.20
N VAL A 94 -2.26 -3.05 5.56
CA VAL A 94 -0.82 -2.77 5.49
C VAL A 94 -0.03 -3.69 6.40
N GLU A 95 -0.49 -3.91 7.63
CA GLU A 95 0.18 -4.76 8.60
C GLU A 95 0.15 -6.24 8.20
N GLU A 96 -0.96 -6.72 7.65
CA GLU A 96 -1.08 -8.08 7.16
C GLU A 96 -0.21 -8.33 5.93
N ALA A 97 -0.17 -7.41 4.98
CA ALA A 97 0.72 -7.53 3.83
C ALA A 97 2.19 -7.47 4.23
N LEU A 98 2.55 -6.61 5.20
CA LEU A 98 3.89 -6.56 5.76
C LEU A 98 4.29 -7.90 6.38
N ALA A 99 3.38 -8.51 7.15
CA ALA A 99 3.60 -9.83 7.75
C ALA A 99 3.80 -10.92 6.68
N ARG A 100 2.98 -10.93 5.61
CA ARG A 100 3.12 -11.87 4.49
C ARG A 100 4.41 -11.67 3.70
N ALA A 101 4.83 -10.41 3.50
CA ALA A 101 6.06 -10.08 2.78
C ALA A 101 7.33 -10.56 3.51
N GLY A 102 7.27 -10.71 4.85
CA GLY A 102 8.36 -11.26 5.65
C GLY A 102 9.63 -10.42 5.60
N VAL A 103 9.47 -9.09 5.59
CA VAL A 103 10.53 -8.07 5.62
C VAL A 103 10.58 -7.29 6.93
#